data_AF-A0A8J3NNG6-F1
#
_entry.id   AF-A0A8J3NNG6-F1
#
_cell.length_a   1.000
_cell.length_b   1.000
_cell.length_c   1.000
_cell.angle_alpha   90.00
_cell.angle_beta   90.00
_cell.angle_gamma   90.00
#
_symmetry.space_group_name_H-M   'P 1'
#
loop_
_entity.id
_entity.type
_entity.pdbx_description
1 polymer ?
#
loop_
_entity_poly.entity_id
_entity_poly.type
_entity_poly.pdbx_seq_one_letter_code
_entity_poly.pdbx_strand_id
1 'polypeptide(L)'
;MSPSPPHRRRLVVAVTLLALLSGTPAAAGPNTAAGAEYTRARPADNAATGMIWSGLAADRSGPCAGLYRVAGLSTTMCTHGPDPAPAGLDIKRSVAPLPQRAATAAAPSALAVCEGDGTSGRRVEVLYVHGTTNRYSQYVETFRQLAEQVDVIFNESAKATGGERHVRYVTENVNGACRPVVRDVQIADSALNANDWAPLLNAVKAAGYTRTDRKYLQFVDARVYCGIGGFAGDTRKSDANRSNTGPEYARADSGCWTAGVAAHELGHTLGAVNNNAPNASGAAHCVDEYDVMCYKDSDGVVLRYSCPSQALDNRLDCNHDDYYHTSPPAGSYLATYYNVADNLFLIKGGGTTPPPPSGNLALSAAASASYTSPWESVLAVNDGIDPPSSNDTVNRRWGTWPNTGQQWAELTWSSAQQVRVADVYFFDDNGGVRLPASWSLQYWNGSAYVAVPGASGYPIAANVYNRTTFTSVSTTRLRVVLNSGAGSVGLLEVKVTS
;
A
#
# COMPACT_ATOMS: atom_id res chain seq x y z
N MET A 1 -77.00 55.84 18.32
CA MET A 1 -77.18 55.07 19.57
C MET A 1 -77.03 53.60 19.24
N SER A 2 -75.97 52.99 19.77
CA SER A 2 -75.87 51.59 20.23
C SER A 2 -74.44 51.07 20.10
N PRO A 3 -74.00 50.22 21.03
CA PRO A 3 -72.66 50.25 21.59
C PRO A 3 -71.81 49.04 21.16
N SER A 4 -70.51 49.13 21.40
CA SER A 4 -69.56 48.01 21.30
C SER A 4 -70.03 46.77 22.09
N PRO A 5 -69.95 45.56 21.53
CA PRO A 5 -70.02 44.32 22.28
C PRO A 5 -68.64 43.63 22.44
N PRO A 6 -68.54 42.64 23.34
CA PRO A 6 -67.35 42.42 24.16
C PRO A 6 -66.44 41.28 23.69
N HIS A 7 -65.23 41.27 24.28
CA HIS A 7 -64.26 40.18 24.22
C HIS A 7 -64.88 38.81 24.56
N ARG A 8 -64.69 37.83 23.66
CA ARG A 8 -64.80 36.41 23.97
C ARG A 8 -63.43 35.75 23.79
N ARG A 9 -62.87 35.27 24.91
CA ARG A 9 -61.75 34.33 24.97
C ARG A 9 -62.09 33.09 24.12
N ARG A 10 -61.29 32.79 23.10
CA ARG A 10 -61.33 31.48 22.44
C ARG A 10 -60.30 30.57 23.07
N LEU A 11 -60.81 29.50 23.69
CA LEU A 11 -60.08 28.29 24.06
C LEU A 11 -59.27 27.79 22.84
N VAL A 12 -57.96 27.65 23.00
CA VAL A 12 -57.15 26.84 22.08
C VAL A 12 -57.34 25.39 22.49
N VAL A 13 -58.14 24.64 21.73
CA VAL A 13 -58.17 23.18 21.79
C VAL A 13 -56.96 22.69 21.01
N ALA A 14 -55.95 22.19 21.72
CA ALA A 14 -54.84 21.46 21.11
C ALA A 14 -55.38 20.12 20.60
N VAL A 15 -55.54 20.00 19.29
CA VAL A 15 -55.77 18.72 18.63
C VAL A 15 -54.40 18.05 18.46
N THR A 16 -54.12 17.07 19.32
CA THR A 16 -52.95 16.20 19.21
C THR A 16 -53.14 15.30 17.98
N LEU A 17 -52.50 15.63 16.86
CA LEU A 17 -52.35 14.67 15.76
C LEU A 17 -51.40 13.56 16.22
N LEU A 18 -51.96 12.36 16.43
CA LEU A 18 -51.21 11.13 16.62
C LEU A 18 -50.62 10.74 15.25
N ALA A 19 -49.39 11.18 14.96
CA ALA A 19 -48.65 10.69 13.82
C ALA A 19 -48.20 9.25 14.11
N LEU A 20 -48.81 8.29 13.41
CA LEU A 20 -48.32 6.91 13.30
C LEU A 20 -46.98 6.96 12.53
N LEU A 21 -45.89 7.12 13.27
CA LEU A 21 -44.54 6.87 12.77
C LEU A 21 -44.39 5.37 12.56
N SER A 22 -44.62 4.90 11.33
CA SER A 22 -44.08 3.64 10.86
C SER A 22 -42.56 3.78 10.82
N GLY A 23 -41.92 3.48 11.95
CA GLY A 23 -40.46 3.42 12.04
C GLY A 23 -39.97 2.30 11.12
N THR A 24 -39.40 2.67 9.98
CA THR A 24 -38.48 1.81 9.26
C THR A 24 -37.32 1.49 10.23
N PRO A 25 -36.99 0.22 10.50
CA PRO A 25 -35.85 -0.08 11.34
C PRO A 25 -34.61 0.52 10.67
N ALA A 26 -33.89 1.37 11.40
CA ALA A 26 -32.58 1.82 10.99
C ALA A 26 -31.72 0.58 10.75
N ALA A 27 -31.19 0.44 9.54
CA ALA A 27 -30.26 -0.63 9.21
C ALA A 27 -29.05 -0.53 10.15
N ALA A 28 -28.86 -1.54 10.99
CA ALA A 28 -27.66 -1.67 11.80
C ALA A 28 -26.45 -1.74 10.84
N GLY A 29 -25.41 -0.95 11.12
CA GLY A 29 -24.18 -0.97 10.34
C GLY A 29 -23.50 -2.35 10.36
N PRO A 30 -22.68 -2.69 9.34
CA PRO A 30 -22.20 -4.06 9.09
C PRO A 30 -21.15 -4.58 10.09
N ASN A 31 -21.01 -3.97 11.28
CA ASN A 31 -20.07 -4.40 12.32
C ASN A 31 -20.66 -5.39 13.33
N THR A 32 -21.87 -5.89 13.11
CA THR A 32 -22.47 -6.94 13.94
C THR A 32 -22.66 -8.19 13.11
N ALA A 33 -21.58 -8.96 12.94
CA ALA A 33 -21.76 -10.40 12.86
C ALA A 33 -22.53 -10.82 14.13
N ALA A 34 -23.62 -11.54 13.94
CA ALA A 34 -24.52 -11.93 15.00
C ALA A 34 -23.79 -12.64 16.16
N GLY A 35 -23.95 -12.13 17.38
CA GLY A 35 -24.21 -12.95 18.57
C GLY A 35 -23.19 -13.97 19.06
N ALA A 36 -21.92 -13.96 18.63
CA ALA A 36 -20.88 -14.71 19.34
C ALA A 36 -20.27 -13.81 20.43
N GLU A 37 -20.55 -14.11 21.70
CA GLU A 37 -19.71 -13.64 22.81
C GLU A 37 -18.32 -14.26 22.61
N TYR A 38 -17.42 -13.55 21.93
CA TYR A 38 -16.00 -13.92 21.89
C TYR A 38 -15.38 -13.61 23.26
N THR A 39 -15.64 -14.42 24.28
CA THR A 39 -14.87 -14.40 25.52
C THR A 39 -13.56 -15.14 25.32
N ARG A 40 -12.65 -14.60 24.49
CA ARG A 40 -11.29 -15.14 24.41
C ARG A 40 -10.54 -14.66 25.64
N ALA A 41 -10.52 -15.47 26.70
CA ALA A 41 -9.61 -15.22 27.82
C ALA A 41 -8.18 -15.18 27.27
N ARG A 42 -7.35 -14.27 27.79
CA ARG A 42 -5.93 -14.24 27.43
C ARG A 42 -5.27 -15.53 27.93
N PRO A 43 -4.67 -16.36 27.06
CA PRO A 43 -3.94 -17.54 27.49
C PRO A 43 -2.75 -17.20 28.38
N ALA A 44 -2.21 -18.21 29.06
CA ALA A 44 -0.97 -18.07 29.81
C ALA A 44 0.24 -18.04 28.87
N ASP A 45 1.30 -17.35 29.27
CA ASP A 45 2.54 -17.31 28.51
C ASP A 45 3.25 -18.66 28.50
N ASN A 46 3.81 -19.02 27.36
CA ASN A 46 4.77 -20.11 27.23
C ASN A 46 5.99 -19.66 26.42
N ALA A 47 7.03 -19.22 27.14
CA ALA A 47 8.28 -18.75 26.54
C ALA A 47 9.11 -19.85 25.85
N ALA A 48 8.83 -21.13 26.12
CA ALA A 48 9.50 -22.23 25.45
C ALA A 48 9.00 -22.40 24.00
N THR A 49 7.73 -22.10 23.75
CA THR A 49 7.08 -22.21 22.44
C THR A 49 6.81 -20.87 21.76
N GLY A 50 7.08 -19.76 22.45
CA GLY A 50 6.94 -18.40 21.90
C GLY A 50 5.52 -17.85 21.97
N MET A 51 4.65 -18.54 22.69
CA MET A 51 3.27 -18.13 22.94
C MET A 51 3.23 -17.10 24.07
N ILE A 52 3.73 -15.91 23.80
CA ILE A 52 3.76 -14.80 24.76
C ILE A 52 2.54 -13.91 24.55
N TRP A 53 1.64 -13.90 25.54
CA TRP A 53 0.40 -13.12 25.56
C TRP A 53 0.49 -11.91 26.48
N SER A 54 1.52 -11.83 27.33
CA SER A 54 1.85 -10.62 28.09
C SER A 54 1.90 -9.37 27.19
N GLY A 55 1.34 -8.27 27.68
CA GLY A 55 1.14 -7.05 26.89
C GLY A 55 -0.14 -7.02 26.04
N LEU A 56 -0.86 -8.13 25.91
CA LEU A 56 -2.10 -8.20 25.15
C LEU A 56 -3.35 -8.14 26.06
N ALA A 57 -4.38 -7.41 25.61
CA ALA A 57 -5.67 -7.28 26.30
C ALA A 57 -6.80 -7.76 25.37
N ALA A 58 -7.55 -8.77 25.80
CA ALA A 58 -8.71 -9.25 25.04
C ALA A 58 -9.84 -8.21 25.10
N ASP A 59 -10.36 -7.82 23.93
CA ASP A 59 -11.44 -6.85 23.83
C ASP A 59 -12.75 -7.52 23.42
N ARG A 60 -13.82 -7.20 24.15
CA ARG A 60 -15.18 -7.70 23.89
C ARG A 60 -16.00 -6.77 22.99
N SER A 61 -15.51 -5.56 22.75
CA SER A 61 -16.20 -4.53 21.97
C SER A 61 -15.19 -3.55 21.37
N GLY A 62 -15.65 -2.72 20.43
CA GLY A 62 -14.79 -1.73 19.77
C GLY A 62 -13.94 -2.34 18.63
N PRO A 63 -12.87 -1.65 18.21
CA PRO A 63 -12.15 -1.98 16.98
C PRO A 63 -11.34 -3.28 17.03
N CYS A 64 -11.11 -3.85 18.22
CA CYS A 64 -10.43 -5.13 18.44
C CYS A 64 -11.39 -6.21 19.00
N ALA A 65 -12.71 -6.05 18.85
CA ALA A 65 -13.67 -7.03 19.33
C ALA A 65 -13.39 -8.43 18.75
N GLY A 66 -13.24 -9.44 19.61
CA GLY A 66 -12.88 -10.81 19.21
C GLY A 66 -11.40 -11.02 18.91
N LEU A 67 -10.57 -10.00 19.15
CA LEU A 67 -9.11 -9.97 18.99
C LEU A 67 -8.45 -9.47 20.28
N TYR A 68 -7.15 -9.23 20.21
CA TYR A 68 -6.40 -8.59 21.30
C TYR A 68 -5.94 -7.20 20.91
N ARG A 69 -6.10 -6.24 21.83
CA ARG A 69 -5.43 -4.95 21.76
C ARG A 69 -4.02 -5.08 22.33
N VAL A 70 -3.04 -4.52 21.65
CA VAL A 70 -1.67 -4.37 22.18
C VAL A 70 -1.65 -3.22 23.20
N ALA A 71 -1.49 -3.54 24.49
CA ALA A 71 -1.44 -2.56 25.56
C ALA A 71 -0.13 -1.78 25.54
N GLY A 72 -0.12 -0.53 26.02
CA GLY A 72 1.11 0.29 26.08
C GLY A 72 1.48 1.01 24.77
N LEU A 73 0.60 0.97 23.75
CA LEU A 73 0.71 1.83 22.56
C LEU A 73 -0.18 3.08 22.71
N SER A 74 0.26 4.21 22.14
CA SER A 74 -0.51 5.46 22.11
C SER A 74 -1.72 5.43 21.18
N THR A 75 -1.69 4.57 20.16
CA THR A 75 -2.76 4.34 19.20
C THR A 75 -3.26 2.91 19.33
N THR A 76 -4.57 2.70 19.27
CA THR A 76 -5.15 1.35 19.28
C THR A 76 -4.63 0.55 18.10
N MET A 77 -4.01 -0.59 18.39
CA MET A 77 -3.57 -1.59 17.43
C MET A 77 -4.10 -2.94 17.90
N CYS A 78 -4.70 -3.68 16.98
CA CYS A 78 -5.26 -5.00 17.24
C CYS A 78 -4.31 -6.07 16.69
N THR A 79 -4.31 -7.24 17.29
CA THR A 79 -3.54 -8.41 16.86
C THR A 79 -4.34 -9.68 17.10
N HIS A 80 -4.06 -10.70 16.31
CA HIS A 80 -4.66 -12.02 16.48
C HIS A 80 -4.03 -12.78 17.67
N GLY A 81 -2.78 -12.45 18.04
CA GLY A 81 -1.99 -13.13 19.08
C GLY A 81 -0.62 -13.61 18.56
N PRO A 82 0.18 -14.28 19.39
CA PRO A 82 1.38 -14.99 18.93
C PRO A 82 1.02 -16.31 18.23
N ASP A 83 1.80 -16.66 17.21
CA ASP A 83 1.67 -17.94 16.49
C ASP A 83 2.65 -18.99 17.00
N PRO A 84 2.24 -20.28 17.05
CA PRO A 84 3.15 -21.37 17.35
C PRO A 84 4.18 -21.54 16.23
N ALA A 85 5.35 -22.09 16.57
CA ALA A 85 6.33 -22.42 15.54
C ALA A 85 5.82 -23.54 14.60
N PRO A 86 5.85 -23.33 13.27
CA PRO A 86 5.56 -24.39 12.31
C PRO A 86 6.47 -25.60 12.50
N ALA A 87 6.01 -26.76 12.03
CA ALA A 87 6.78 -28.00 12.10
C ALA A 87 8.18 -27.82 11.48
N GLY A 88 9.22 -28.25 12.21
CA GLY A 88 10.61 -28.15 11.76
C GLY A 88 11.31 -26.84 12.11
N LEU A 89 10.59 -25.83 12.64
CA LEU A 89 11.15 -24.60 13.17
C LEU A 89 11.23 -24.65 14.70
N ASP A 90 12.17 -23.89 15.27
CA ASP A 90 12.38 -23.78 16.71
C ASP A 90 12.78 -22.34 17.03
N ILE A 91 11.96 -21.66 17.84
CA ILE A 91 12.18 -20.26 18.23
C ILE A 91 13.54 -20.03 18.91
N LYS A 92 14.14 -21.08 19.49
CA LYS A 92 15.44 -21.01 20.19
C LYS A 92 16.62 -21.21 19.26
N ARG A 93 16.39 -21.70 18.04
CA ARG A 93 17.44 -21.99 17.05
C ARG A 93 17.30 -21.07 15.85
N SER A 94 18.21 -20.11 15.74
CA SER A 94 18.20 -19.18 14.60
C SER A 94 18.33 -19.91 13.26
N VAL A 95 17.53 -19.49 12.28
CA VAL A 95 17.60 -19.97 10.90
C VAL A 95 18.95 -19.61 10.29
N ALA A 96 19.53 -20.53 9.52
CA ALA A 96 20.80 -20.28 8.83
C ALA A 96 20.62 -19.27 7.69
N PRO A 97 21.62 -18.40 7.42
CA PRO A 97 21.52 -17.46 6.31
C PRO A 97 21.51 -18.21 4.97
N LEU A 98 20.70 -17.71 4.05
CA LEU A 98 20.71 -18.15 2.66
C LEU A 98 21.96 -17.65 1.93
N PRO A 99 22.53 -18.44 1.01
CA PRO A 99 23.67 -18.00 0.21
C PRO A 99 23.31 -16.84 -0.72
N GLN A 100 24.33 -16.07 -1.12
CA GLN A 100 24.16 -15.07 -2.16
C GLN A 100 23.73 -15.70 -3.47
N ARG A 101 22.86 -15.02 -4.22
CA ARG A 101 22.56 -15.43 -5.60
C ARG A 101 23.81 -15.31 -6.46
N ALA A 102 24.15 -16.38 -7.18
CA ALA A 102 25.16 -16.31 -8.22
C ALA A 102 24.67 -15.39 -9.35
N ALA A 103 25.54 -14.51 -9.85
CA ALA A 103 25.25 -13.59 -10.95
C ALA A 103 24.82 -14.31 -12.26
N THR A 104 25.08 -15.60 -12.37
CA THR A 104 24.82 -16.47 -13.53
C THR A 104 23.62 -17.40 -13.36
N ALA A 105 22.93 -17.39 -12.21
CA ALA A 105 21.82 -18.30 -11.96
C ALA A 105 20.58 -17.86 -12.76
N ALA A 106 20.38 -18.47 -13.93
CA ALA A 106 19.18 -18.41 -14.74
C ALA A 106 17.99 -19.19 -14.13
N ALA A 107 17.77 -19.08 -12.81
CA ALA A 107 16.66 -19.72 -12.11
C ALA A 107 15.60 -18.68 -11.70
N PRO A 108 14.31 -18.91 -11.95
CA PRO A 108 13.23 -17.96 -11.72
C PRO A 108 12.78 -18.02 -10.28
N SER A 109 13.56 -17.50 -9.35
CA SER A 109 12.95 -16.88 -8.18
C SER A 109 12.37 -15.56 -8.67
N ALA A 110 11.04 -15.46 -8.72
CA ALA A 110 10.37 -14.25 -9.17
C ALA A 110 10.89 -13.07 -8.35
N LEU A 111 11.61 -12.17 -9.00
CA LEU A 111 12.00 -10.91 -8.39
C LEU A 111 10.73 -10.14 -8.04
N ALA A 112 10.79 -9.32 -6.99
CA ALA A 112 9.71 -8.41 -6.68
C ALA A 112 9.39 -7.53 -7.90
N VAL A 113 8.11 -7.21 -8.09
CA VAL A 113 7.67 -6.29 -9.13
C VAL A 113 8.00 -4.86 -8.71
N CYS A 114 8.77 -4.17 -9.54
CA CYS A 114 9.02 -2.74 -9.40
C CYS A 114 7.78 -1.97 -9.84
N GLU A 115 7.26 -1.11 -8.96
CA GLU A 115 6.15 -0.21 -9.27
C GLU A 115 6.55 1.24 -8.94
N GLY A 116 6.43 2.12 -9.93
CA GLY A 116 6.75 3.54 -9.81
C GLY A 116 8.24 3.77 -9.47
N ASP A 117 8.50 4.69 -8.56
CA ASP A 117 9.83 5.02 -8.05
C ASP A 117 10.35 4.02 -6.99
N GLY A 118 9.60 2.94 -6.73
CA GLY A 118 9.92 1.95 -5.71
C GLY A 118 9.71 2.41 -4.27
N THR A 119 9.26 3.64 -4.01
CA THR A 119 9.18 4.19 -2.64
C THR A 119 7.90 4.97 -2.33
N SER A 120 7.28 5.64 -3.29
CA SER A 120 6.07 6.43 -3.11
C SER A 120 4.81 5.55 -3.03
N GLY A 121 3.78 6.08 -2.37
CA GLY A 121 2.50 5.40 -2.19
C GLY A 121 2.54 4.26 -1.16
N ARG A 122 1.48 3.46 -1.13
CA ARG A 122 1.33 2.33 -0.22
C ARG A 122 2.38 1.28 -0.52
N ARG A 123 3.18 0.90 0.47
CA ARG A 123 4.27 -0.07 0.29
C ARG A 123 4.44 -0.98 1.51
N VAL A 124 4.85 -2.22 1.28
CA VAL A 124 5.40 -3.08 2.32
C VAL A 124 6.89 -2.77 2.45
N GLU A 125 7.36 -2.39 3.62
CA GLU A 125 8.77 -2.07 3.89
C GLU A 125 9.37 -3.12 4.80
N VAL A 126 10.48 -3.73 4.37
CA VAL A 126 11.13 -4.82 5.10
C VAL A 126 12.14 -4.25 6.07
N LEU A 127 12.04 -4.63 7.34
CA LEU A 127 12.95 -4.20 8.40
C LEU A 127 13.72 -5.40 8.93
N TYR A 128 15.03 -5.26 9.10
CA TYR A 128 15.81 -6.10 10.00
C TYR A 128 15.97 -5.33 11.32
N VAL A 129 15.32 -5.82 12.38
CA VAL A 129 15.32 -5.16 13.69
C VAL A 129 16.26 -5.91 14.62
N HIS A 130 17.28 -5.24 15.14
CA HIS A 130 18.30 -5.87 15.95
C HIS A 130 18.66 -5.06 17.20
N GLY A 131 19.36 -5.71 18.12
CA GLY A 131 19.86 -5.13 19.36
C GLY A 131 21.28 -4.62 19.21
N THR A 132 22.10 -4.77 20.24
CA THR A 132 23.53 -4.45 20.16
C THR A 132 24.30 -5.34 19.17
N THR A 133 23.86 -6.60 19.01
CA THR A 133 24.42 -7.51 18.00
C THR A 133 23.79 -7.23 16.64
N ASN A 134 24.60 -6.87 15.65
CA ASN A 134 24.16 -6.62 14.28
C ASN A 134 24.65 -7.75 13.35
N ARG A 135 23.72 -8.45 12.70
CA ARG A 135 23.98 -9.51 11.70
C ARG A 135 23.47 -9.14 10.30
N TYR A 136 23.24 -7.85 10.04
CA TYR A 136 22.65 -7.35 8.80
C TYR A 136 23.44 -7.80 7.56
N SER A 137 24.76 -7.65 7.55
CA SER A 137 25.61 -8.06 6.42
C SER A 137 25.54 -9.56 6.12
N GLN A 138 25.26 -10.38 7.13
CA GLN A 138 25.10 -11.83 6.99
C GLN A 138 23.72 -12.21 6.44
N TYR A 139 22.66 -11.46 6.78
CA TYR A 139 21.27 -11.85 6.50
C TYR A 139 20.52 -10.97 5.50
N VAL A 140 21.04 -9.82 5.08
CA VAL A 140 20.35 -8.92 4.14
C VAL A 140 19.86 -9.65 2.88
N GLU A 141 20.68 -10.55 2.34
CA GLU A 141 20.30 -11.34 1.16
C GLU A 141 19.27 -12.43 1.49
N THR A 142 19.31 -12.96 2.71
CA THR A 142 18.27 -13.87 3.21
C THR A 142 16.93 -13.14 3.24
N PHE A 143 16.86 -11.96 3.85
CA PHE A 143 15.60 -11.21 3.99
C PHE A 143 15.02 -10.76 2.65
N ARG A 144 15.86 -10.38 1.68
CA ARG A 144 15.40 -10.12 0.31
C ARG A 144 14.79 -11.35 -0.34
N GLN A 145 15.49 -12.48 -0.28
CA GLN A 145 14.99 -13.74 -0.86
C GLN A 145 13.71 -14.22 -0.18
N LEU A 146 13.59 -14.07 1.14
CA LEU A 146 12.35 -14.41 1.86
C LEU A 146 11.20 -13.48 1.44
N ALA A 147 11.41 -12.17 1.33
CA ALA A 147 10.39 -11.25 0.85
C ALA A 147 9.96 -11.54 -0.60
N GLU A 148 10.89 -11.90 -1.49
CA GLU A 148 10.54 -12.36 -2.85
C GLU A 148 9.77 -13.68 -2.85
N GLN A 149 10.07 -14.61 -1.94
CA GLN A 149 9.29 -15.83 -1.80
C GLN A 149 7.89 -15.55 -1.22
N VAL A 150 7.73 -14.56 -0.34
CA VAL A 150 6.41 -14.07 0.08
C VAL A 150 5.63 -13.57 -1.13
N ASP A 151 6.23 -12.77 -2.02
CA ASP A 151 5.61 -12.35 -3.27
C ASP A 151 5.14 -13.55 -4.12
N VAL A 152 5.98 -14.57 -4.26
CA VAL A 152 5.64 -15.82 -4.96
C VAL A 152 4.43 -16.51 -4.32
N ILE A 153 4.33 -16.56 -2.99
CA ILE A 153 3.17 -17.14 -2.29
C ILE A 153 1.89 -16.40 -2.68
N PHE A 154 1.89 -15.06 -2.61
CA PHE A 154 0.73 -14.25 -3.00
C PHE A 154 0.39 -14.45 -4.48
N ASN A 155 1.39 -14.36 -5.36
CA ASN A 155 1.14 -14.36 -6.79
C ASN A 155 0.69 -15.71 -7.34
N GLU A 156 1.28 -16.81 -6.88
CA GLU A 156 0.86 -18.15 -7.31
C GLU A 156 -0.55 -18.48 -6.78
N SER A 157 -0.92 -17.98 -5.61
CA SER A 157 -2.31 -18.10 -5.09
C SER A 157 -3.29 -17.28 -5.93
N ALA A 158 -2.87 -16.10 -6.42
CA ALA A 158 -3.65 -15.31 -7.35
C ALA A 158 -3.83 -16.00 -8.71
N LYS A 159 -2.78 -16.64 -9.23
CA LYS A 159 -2.85 -17.39 -10.50
C LYS A 159 -3.85 -18.54 -10.45
N ALA A 160 -3.98 -19.21 -9.29
CA ALA A 160 -4.97 -20.27 -9.10
C ALA A 160 -6.42 -19.80 -9.31
N THR A 161 -6.69 -18.51 -9.10
CA THR A 161 -8.01 -17.88 -9.30
C THR A 161 -8.06 -16.98 -10.54
N GLY A 162 -7.13 -17.18 -11.49
CA GLY A 162 -7.11 -16.55 -12.80
C GLY A 162 -6.59 -15.10 -12.80
N GLY A 163 -5.94 -14.65 -11.74
CA GLY A 163 -5.39 -13.31 -11.64
C GLY A 163 -3.91 -13.29 -11.27
N GLU A 164 -3.44 -12.11 -10.91
CA GLU A 164 -2.05 -11.86 -10.58
C GLU A 164 -1.95 -10.80 -9.50
N ARG A 165 -1.14 -11.06 -8.47
CA ARG A 165 -0.98 -10.17 -7.33
C ARG A 165 0.44 -10.24 -6.81
N HIS A 166 1.07 -9.07 -6.75
CA HIS A 166 2.40 -8.93 -6.18
C HIS A 166 2.36 -8.09 -4.91
N VAL A 167 3.16 -8.47 -3.93
CA VAL A 167 3.39 -7.64 -2.75
C VAL A 167 4.13 -6.38 -3.19
N ARG A 168 3.54 -5.23 -2.87
CA ARG A 168 4.02 -3.93 -3.30
C ARG A 168 5.15 -3.46 -2.39
N TYR A 169 6.34 -4.02 -2.56
CA TYR A 169 7.48 -3.69 -1.70
C TYR A 169 8.04 -2.28 -1.95
N VAL A 170 8.62 -1.69 -0.90
CA VAL A 170 9.68 -0.68 -1.09
C VAL A 170 10.85 -1.38 -1.79
N THR A 171 11.27 -0.87 -2.95
CA THR A 171 12.24 -1.53 -3.82
C THR A 171 13.43 -0.63 -4.15
N GLU A 172 14.56 -1.26 -4.44
CA GLU A 172 15.78 -0.62 -4.92
C GLU A 172 16.42 -1.47 -6.02
N ASN A 173 17.37 -0.88 -6.75
CA ASN A 173 18.18 -1.61 -7.71
C ASN A 173 19.39 -2.23 -6.99
N VAL A 174 19.50 -3.55 -7.01
CA VAL A 174 20.66 -4.29 -6.50
C VAL A 174 21.24 -5.09 -7.66
N ASN A 175 22.45 -4.74 -8.09
CA ASN A 175 23.15 -5.41 -9.19
C ASN A 175 22.32 -5.51 -10.48
N GLY A 176 21.56 -4.46 -10.81
CA GLY A 176 20.71 -4.42 -12.00
C GLY A 176 19.33 -5.06 -11.82
N ALA A 177 19.02 -5.64 -10.66
CA ALA A 177 17.74 -6.27 -10.38
C ALA A 177 16.88 -5.44 -9.42
N CYS A 178 15.57 -5.43 -9.65
CA CYS A 178 14.59 -4.90 -8.70
C CYS A 178 14.52 -5.83 -7.49
N ARG A 179 14.85 -5.34 -6.29
CA ARG A 179 14.81 -6.12 -5.05
C ARG A 179 14.11 -5.32 -3.94
N PRO A 180 13.49 -5.99 -2.96
CA PRO A 180 13.04 -5.32 -1.74
C PRO A 180 14.20 -4.62 -1.03
N VAL A 181 13.95 -3.40 -0.55
CA VAL A 181 14.84 -2.72 0.40
C VAL A 181 14.69 -3.40 1.76
N VAL A 182 15.82 -3.70 2.40
CA VAL A 182 15.85 -4.16 3.80
C VAL A 182 16.48 -3.05 4.63
N ARG A 183 15.74 -2.48 5.57
CA ARG A 183 16.26 -1.43 6.45
C ARG A 183 16.93 -2.04 7.68
N ASP A 184 18.14 -1.59 8.00
CA ASP A 184 18.84 -1.94 9.23
C ASP A 184 18.33 -1.06 10.38
N VAL A 185 17.71 -1.65 11.41
CA VAL A 185 17.04 -0.93 12.50
C VAL A 185 17.55 -1.42 13.86
N GLN A 186 18.43 -0.63 14.47
CA GLN A 186 18.89 -0.90 15.82
C GLN A 186 17.92 -0.34 16.87
N ILE A 187 17.54 -1.16 17.84
CA ILE A 187 16.79 -0.76 19.04
C ILE A 187 17.50 -1.23 20.32
N ALA A 188 17.01 -0.82 21.49
CA ALA A 188 17.55 -1.29 22.76
C ALA A 188 17.29 -2.78 22.98
N ASP A 189 18.28 -3.53 23.50
CA ASP A 189 18.15 -4.97 23.78
C ASP A 189 16.98 -5.29 24.72
N SER A 190 16.67 -4.39 25.66
CA SER A 190 15.52 -4.54 26.58
C SER A 190 14.17 -4.47 25.86
N ALA A 191 14.06 -3.65 24.80
CA ALA A 191 12.85 -3.56 23.99
C ALA A 191 12.75 -4.73 23.00
N LEU A 192 13.87 -5.14 22.41
CA LEU A 192 13.96 -6.26 21.48
C LEU A 192 13.54 -7.60 22.11
N ASN A 193 14.01 -7.85 23.33
CA ASN A 193 13.86 -9.13 24.04
C ASN A 193 12.73 -9.10 25.09
N ALA A 194 11.88 -8.08 25.10
CA ALA A 194 10.76 -8.03 26.01
C ALA A 194 9.79 -9.20 25.74
N ASN A 195 9.28 -9.83 26.80
CA ASN A 195 8.13 -10.74 26.73
C ASN A 195 6.81 -9.94 26.63
N ASP A 196 6.81 -8.95 25.73
CA ASP A 196 5.74 -8.02 25.43
C ASP A 196 6.07 -7.43 24.05
N TRP A 197 5.08 -7.24 23.20
CA TRP A 197 5.31 -6.68 21.87
C TRP A 197 5.43 -5.14 21.85
N ALA A 198 4.77 -4.46 22.78
CA ALA A 198 4.70 -2.99 22.80
C ALA A 198 6.06 -2.29 22.93
N PRO A 199 7.03 -2.76 23.74
CA PRO A 199 8.35 -2.15 23.81
C PRO A 199 9.07 -2.10 22.46
N LEU A 200 9.05 -3.20 21.69
CA LEU A 200 9.64 -3.24 20.35
C LEU A 200 8.92 -2.27 19.42
N LEU A 201 7.58 -2.31 19.38
CA LEU A 201 6.78 -1.43 18.52
C LEU A 201 7.03 0.05 18.82
N ASN A 202 7.09 0.43 20.10
CA ASN A 202 7.39 1.80 20.51
C ASN A 202 8.80 2.23 20.08
N ALA A 203 9.79 1.34 20.18
CA ALA A 203 11.16 1.62 19.74
C ALA A 203 11.27 1.76 18.20
N VAL A 204 10.63 0.87 17.44
CA VAL A 204 10.58 0.95 15.97
C VAL A 204 9.84 2.21 15.50
N LYS A 205 8.74 2.57 16.16
CA LYS A 205 8.02 3.84 15.91
C LYS A 205 8.90 5.05 16.23
N ALA A 206 9.64 5.03 17.35
CA ALA A 206 10.58 6.08 17.70
C ALA A 206 11.72 6.23 16.68
N ALA A 207 12.09 5.14 15.99
CA ALA A 207 13.05 5.15 14.88
C ALA A 207 12.46 5.69 13.55
N GLY A 208 11.19 6.14 13.53
CA GLY A 208 10.57 6.81 12.38
C GLY A 208 9.69 5.92 11.50
N TYR A 209 9.53 4.64 11.84
CA TYR A 209 8.70 3.69 11.09
C TYR A 209 7.21 3.81 11.49
N THR A 210 6.59 4.95 11.17
CA THR A 210 5.22 5.33 11.58
C THR A 210 4.31 5.71 10.42
N ARG A 211 4.76 5.58 9.17
CA ARG A 211 4.01 6.04 7.99
C ARG A 211 2.71 5.27 7.81
N THR A 212 1.64 5.99 7.49
CA THR A 212 0.30 5.40 7.29
C THR A 212 0.11 4.72 5.94
N ASP A 213 1.04 4.93 5.01
CA ASP A 213 1.13 4.23 3.74
C ASP A 213 2.17 3.09 3.78
N ARG A 214 2.43 2.54 4.98
CA ARG A 214 3.37 1.43 5.19
C ARG A 214 2.78 0.26 5.95
N LYS A 215 3.14 -0.94 5.49
CA LYS A 215 3.12 -2.16 6.28
C LYS A 215 4.58 -2.54 6.54
N TYR A 216 4.95 -2.76 7.78
CA TYR A 216 6.34 -3.07 8.15
C TYR A 216 6.47 -4.56 8.40
N LEU A 217 7.14 -5.26 7.47
CA LEU A 217 7.48 -6.68 7.61
C LEU A 217 8.83 -6.78 8.33
N GLN A 218 8.81 -7.17 9.60
CA GLN A 218 9.97 -7.13 10.49
C GLN A 218 10.55 -8.53 10.68
N PHE A 219 11.78 -8.70 10.22
CA PHE A 219 12.64 -9.81 10.62
C PHE A 219 13.41 -9.36 11.88
N VAL A 220 12.95 -9.82 13.04
CA VAL A 220 13.45 -9.37 14.34
C VAL A 220 14.50 -10.35 14.87
N ASP A 221 15.65 -9.83 15.26
CA ASP A 221 16.77 -10.60 15.82
C ASP A 221 16.54 -10.92 17.31
N ALA A 222 15.45 -11.62 17.59
CA ALA A 222 15.02 -12.04 18.91
C ALA A 222 14.61 -13.53 18.90
N ARG A 223 14.22 -14.04 20.08
CA ARG A 223 13.77 -15.43 20.32
C ARG A 223 12.53 -15.48 21.23
N VAL A 224 11.68 -14.47 21.08
CA VAL A 224 10.46 -14.26 21.89
C VAL A 224 9.27 -14.91 21.21
N TYR A 225 9.06 -14.63 19.94
CA TYR A 225 7.93 -15.13 19.15
C TYR A 225 8.40 -16.14 18.09
N CYS A 226 7.47 -16.83 17.45
CA CYS A 226 7.72 -17.30 16.08
C CYS A 226 7.21 -16.23 15.11
N GLY A 227 5.93 -15.92 15.22
CA GLY A 227 5.20 -14.90 14.48
C GLY A 227 4.24 -14.13 15.38
N ILE A 228 4.01 -12.86 15.06
CA ILE A 228 2.88 -12.05 15.57
C ILE A 228 2.62 -10.88 14.62
N GLY A 229 1.34 -10.66 14.31
CA GLY A 229 0.92 -9.69 13.30
C GLY A 229 -0.18 -8.77 13.78
N GLY A 230 -0.14 -7.52 13.31
CA GLY A 230 -1.25 -6.60 13.47
C GLY A 230 -2.41 -7.03 12.58
N PHE A 231 -3.63 -6.99 13.11
CA PHE A 231 -4.82 -7.46 12.39
C PHE A 231 -6.03 -6.60 12.73
N ALA A 232 -6.59 -5.93 11.73
CA ALA A 232 -7.71 -5.02 11.95
C ALA A 232 -9.05 -5.72 12.20
N GLY A 233 -9.27 -6.94 11.67
CA GLY A 233 -10.57 -7.62 11.72
C GLY A 233 -11.70 -6.84 11.03
N ASP A 234 -11.36 -6.06 10.01
CA ASP A 234 -12.33 -5.24 9.27
C ASP A 234 -12.87 -6.01 8.06
N THR A 235 -14.17 -6.28 8.07
CA THR A 235 -14.85 -7.14 7.09
C THR A 235 -15.42 -6.38 5.90
N ARG A 236 -15.37 -5.04 5.93
CA ARG A 236 -16.02 -4.17 4.93
C ARG A 236 -15.31 -4.29 3.57
N LYS A 237 -16.04 -4.62 2.51
CA LYS A 237 -15.52 -4.65 1.13
C LYS A 237 -15.48 -3.25 0.52
N SER A 238 -14.49 -2.45 0.92
CA SER A 238 -14.23 -1.13 0.34
C SER A 238 -12.79 -0.70 0.52
N ASP A 239 -12.37 0.32 -0.24
CA ASP A 239 -11.04 0.91 -0.10
C ASP A 239 -10.81 1.56 1.28
N ALA A 240 -11.89 1.93 1.97
CA ALA A 240 -11.87 2.47 3.33
C ALA A 240 -11.67 1.40 4.42
N ASN A 241 -11.52 0.13 4.05
CA ASN A 241 -11.16 -0.93 4.99
C ASN A 241 -9.84 -0.59 5.70
N ARG A 242 -9.80 -0.78 7.02
CA ARG A 242 -8.63 -0.44 7.85
C ARG A 242 -7.36 -1.18 7.43
N SER A 243 -7.47 -2.38 6.85
CA SER A 243 -6.33 -3.14 6.33
C SER A 243 -5.64 -2.46 5.13
N ASN A 244 -6.30 -1.51 4.45
CA ASN A 244 -5.72 -0.68 3.38
C ASN A 244 -4.92 0.54 3.90
N THR A 245 -4.71 0.63 5.23
CA THR A 245 -3.99 1.72 5.88
C THR A 245 -2.99 1.15 6.90
N GLY A 246 -1.90 1.86 7.13
CA GLY A 246 -0.94 1.59 8.19
C GLY A 246 -0.84 2.77 9.19
N PRO A 247 0.24 2.85 9.97
CA PRO A 247 1.29 1.85 10.04
C PRO A 247 0.75 0.55 10.65
N GLU A 248 1.12 -0.58 10.07
CA GLU A 248 0.81 -1.91 10.61
C GLU A 248 2.08 -2.76 10.57
N TYR A 249 2.19 -3.73 11.49
CA TYR A 249 3.45 -4.41 11.78
C TYR A 249 3.26 -5.92 11.76
N ALA A 250 4.09 -6.60 10.97
CA ALA A 250 4.26 -8.05 10.97
C ALA A 250 5.62 -8.37 11.57
N ARG A 251 5.73 -9.35 12.47
CA ARG A 251 6.98 -9.70 13.15
C ARG A 251 7.27 -11.20 13.01
N ALA A 252 8.46 -11.54 12.54
CA ALA A 252 9.02 -12.88 12.60
C ALA A 252 10.39 -12.87 13.29
N ASP A 253 10.57 -13.72 14.29
CA ASP A 253 11.81 -13.79 15.09
C ASP A 253 12.82 -14.79 14.49
N SER A 254 14.07 -14.74 14.97
CA SER A 254 15.21 -15.39 14.32
C SER A 254 15.11 -16.91 14.14
N GLY A 255 14.31 -17.60 14.97
CA GLY A 255 14.05 -19.03 14.82
C GLY A 255 12.99 -19.39 13.78
N CYS A 256 12.31 -18.39 13.23
CA CYS A 256 11.17 -18.53 12.33
C CYS A 256 11.27 -17.71 11.05
N TRP A 257 12.47 -17.23 10.70
CA TRP A 257 12.70 -16.52 9.44
C TRP A 257 12.52 -17.43 8.21
N THR A 258 11.28 -17.52 7.74
CA THR A 258 10.87 -18.24 6.53
C THR A 258 9.87 -17.40 5.75
N ALA A 259 9.68 -17.71 4.47
CA ALA A 259 8.70 -17.03 3.65
C ALA A 259 7.26 -17.34 4.10
N GLY A 260 6.99 -18.57 4.55
CA GLY A 260 5.67 -18.96 5.06
C GLY A 260 5.25 -18.13 6.27
N VAL A 261 6.10 -18.06 7.31
CA VAL A 261 5.82 -17.23 8.50
C VAL A 261 5.71 -15.74 8.12
N ALA A 262 6.60 -15.24 7.27
CA ALA A 262 6.53 -13.84 6.83
C ALA A 262 5.24 -13.54 6.03
N ALA A 263 4.79 -14.48 5.19
CA ALA A 263 3.54 -14.36 4.43
C ALA A 263 2.31 -14.45 5.36
N HIS A 264 2.35 -15.32 6.37
CA HIS A 264 1.33 -15.44 7.41
C HIS A 264 1.11 -14.10 8.12
N GLU A 265 2.16 -13.56 8.74
CA GLU A 265 2.05 -12.32 9.48
C GLU A 265 1.68 -11.14 8.58
N LEU A 266 2.28 -11.06 7.39
CA LEU A 266 1.92 -10.02 6.43
C LEU A 266 0.45 -10.15 6.02
N GLY A 267 -0.05 -11.37 5.80
CA GLY A 267 -1.44 -11.67 5.50
C GLY A 267 -2.40 -11.10 6.53
N HIS A 268 -2.06 -11.20 7.82
CA HIS A 268 -2.83 -10.54 8.89
C HIS A 268 -2.85 -9.02 8.74
N THR A 269 -1.69 -8.40 8.50
CA THR A 269 -1.67 -6.94 8.29
C THR A 269 -2.44 -6.48 7.06
N LEU A 270 -2.65 -7.40 6.11
CA LEU A 270 -3.42 -7.19 4.90
C LEU A 270 -4.90 -7.58 5.03
N GLY A 271 -5.32 -8.19 6.14
CA GLY A 271 -6.72 -8.41 6.50
C GLY A 271 -7.21 -9.86 6.47
N ALA A 272 -6.32 -10.85 6.41
CA ALA A 272 -6.68 -12.26 6.62
C ALA A 272 -6.51 -12.69 8.09
N VAL A 273 -7.21 -13.69 8.62
CA VAL A 273 -8.49 -14.22 8.14
C VAL A 273 -9.59 -13.54 8.97
N ASN A 274 -10.62 -13.00 8.33
CA ASN A 274 -11.71 -12.41 9.09
C ASN A 274 -12.55 -13.49 9.78
N ASN A 275 -12.94 -13.27 11.05
CA ASN A 275 -13.68 -14.24 11.86
C ASN A 275 -15.07 -14.61 11.32
N ASN A 276 -15.60 -13.85 10.37
CA ASN A 276 -16.86 -14.15 9.69
C ASN A 276 -16.66 -14.87 8.33
N ALA A 277 -15.43 -15.26 7.98
CA ALA A 277 -15.16 -16.07 6.81
C ALA A 277 -15.74 -17.49 6.96
N PRO A 278 -16.14 -18.16 5.87
CA PRO A 278 -16.81 -19.47 5.89
C PRO A 278 -16.11 -20.55 6.71
N ASN A 279 -14.78 -20.61 6.66
CA ASN A 279 -13.96 -21.59 7.35
C ASN A 279 -13.08 -20.97 8.44
N ALA A 280 -13.46 -19.82 8.98
CA ALA A 280 -12.71 -19.20 10.07
C ALA A 280 -12.70 -20.07 11.35
N SER A 281 -11.57 -20.06 12.06
CA SER A 281 -11.43 -20.64 13.41
C SER A 281 -12.19 -19.85 14.49
N GLY A 282 -12.51 -18.59 14.18
CA GLY A 282 -12.99 -17.60 15.15
C GLY A 282 -11.88 -16.89 15.92
N ALA A 283 -10.62 -17.16 15.61
CA ALA A 283 -9.44 -16.55 16.21
C ALA A 283 -8.46 -16.00 15.15
N ALA A 284 -9.01 -15.50 14.05
CA ALA A 284 -8.36 -14.90 12.89
C ALA A 284 -7.56 -15.84 11.97
N HIS A 285 -7.76 -17.15 12.11
CA HIS A 285 -7.21 -18.20 11.25
C HIS A 285 -8.31 -18.95 10.50
N CYS A 286 -7.93 -19.87 9.61
CA CYS A 286 -8.84 -20.82 8.96
C CYS A 286 -8.68 -22.24 9.53
N VAL A 287 -9.61 -23.13 9.20
CA VAL A 287 -9.63 -24.50 9.75
C VAL A 287 -9.64 -25.58 8.68
N ASP A 288 -9.63 -25.25 7.41
CA ASP A 288 -9.93 -26.17 6.32
C ASP A 288 -8.71 -26.74 5.59
N GLU A 289 -7.50 -26.44 6.08
CA GLU A 289 -6.18 -27.08 5.83
C GLU A 289 -6.03 -27.72 4.46
N TYR A 290 -5.10 -27.27 3.61
CA TYR A 290 -3.76 -26.79 3.88
C TYR A 290 -3.55 -25.43 3.23
N ASP A 291 -3.28 -24.39 4.02
CA ASP A 291 -2.78 -23.11 3.54
C ASP A 291 -2.10 -22.31 4.67
N VAL A 292 -1.44 -21.21 4.30
CA VAL A 292 -0.55 -20.48 5.22
C VAL A 292 -1.26 -19.99 6.48
N MET A 293 -2.59 -19.77 6.46
CA MET A 293 -3.35 -19.21 7.57
C MET A 293 -4.13 -20.26 8.37
N CYS A 294 -4.10 -21.53 7.95
CA CYS A 294 -4.87 -22.60 8.58
C CYS A 294 -4.01 -23.39 9.54
N TYR A 295 -4.41 -23.44 10.81
CA TYR A 295 -3.86 -24.38 11.78
C TYR A 295 -4.77 -24.44 13.02
N LYS A 296 -4.52 -25.43 13.89
CA LYS A 296 -5.23 -25.54 15.16
C LYS A 296 -4.74 -24.48 16.15
N ASP A 297 -5.42 -23.34 16.20
CA ASP A 297 -5.06 -22.18 17.05
C ASP A 297 -5.63 -22.21 18.48
N SER A 298 -6.42 -23.23 18.82
CA SER A 298 -6.91 -23.50 20.18
C SER A 298 -7.43 -24.93 20.35
N ASP A 299 -7.55 -25.38 21.60
CA ASP A 299 -7.98 -26.76 21.90
C ASP A 299 -9.38 -27.11 21.38
N GLY A 300 -10.27 -26.12 21.30
CA GLY A 300 -11.65 -26.28 20.82
C GLY A 300 -11.81 -26.23 19.31
N VAL A 301 -10.77 -25.86 18.56
CA VAL A 301 -10.79 -25.81 17.10
C VAL A 301 -10.50 -27.20 16.53
N VAL A 302 -11.34 -27.60 15.57
CA VAL A 302 -11.23 -28.86 14.83
C VAL A 302 -10.89 -28.55 13.39
N LEU A 303 -9.75 -29.04 12.94
CA LEU A 303 -9.32 -28.94 11.55
C LEU A 303 -10.17 -29.86 10.66
N ARG A 304 -10.53 -29.34 9.49
CA ARG A 304 -11.09 -30.05 8.35
C ARG A 304 -9.98 -30.10 7.31
N TYR A 305 -9.78 -31.24 6.67
CA TYR A 305 -8.76 -31.39 5.62
C TYR A 305 -9.47 -31.39 4.26
N SER A 306 -9.97 -30.22 3.88
CA SER A 306 -10.76 -30.06 2.65
C SER A 306 -9.86 -29.87 1.44
N CYS A 307 -8.60 -29.47 1.67
CA CYS A 307 -7.66 -29.21 0.60
C CYS A 307 -7.03 -30.47 0.01
N PRO A 308 -6.72 -30.45 -1.29
CA PRO A 308 -6.29 -31.65 -1.99
C PRO A 308 -4.86 -32.10 -1.64
N SER A 309 -4.02 -31.24 -1.04
CA SER A 309 -2.61 -31.56 -0.78
C SER A 309 -1.93 -30.61 0.22
N GLN A 310 -1.03 -31.17 1.05
CA GLN A 310 -0.08 -30.42 1.90
C GLN A 310 0.90 -29.54 1.11
N ALA A 311 1.05 -29.76 -0.20
CA ALA A 311 1.84 -28.87 -1.04
C ALA A 311 1.31 -27.42 -1.06
N LEU A 312 0.08 -27.21 -0.58
CA LEU A 312 -0.56 -25.90 -0.45
C LEU A 312 -0.23 -25.17 0.87
N ASP A 313 0.51 -25.76 1.81
CA ASP A 313 0.95 -25.08 3.06
C ASP A 313 1.66 -23.73 2.82
N ASN A 314 2.23 -23.54 1.61
CA ASN A 314 2.83 -22.27 1.17
C ASN A 314 1.98 -21.55 0.10
N ARG A 315 0.66 -21.63 0.20
CA ARG A 315 -0.33 -20.91 -0.61
C ARG A 315 -1.30 -20.17 0.30
N LEU A 316 -2.03 -19.23 -0.30
CA LEU A 316 -3.10 -18.49 0.36
C LEU A 316 -4.45 -19.08 -0.05
N ASP A 317 -5.32 -19.21 0.94
CA ASP A 317 -6.75 -19.51 0.83
C ASP A 317 -7.00 -20.69 -0.08
N CYS A 318 -6.72 -21.88 0.43
CA CYS A 318 -7.09 -23.08 -0.27
C CYS A 318 -8.62 -23.10 -0.51
N ASN A 319 -9.07 -23.64 -1.65
CA ASN A 319 -10.46 -23.54 -2.14
C ASN A 319 -10.94 -22.12 -2.48
N HIS A 320 -10.22 -21.09 -2.05
CA HIS A 320 -10.39 -19.70 -2.46
C HIS A 320 -11.71 -19.07 -2.00
N ASP A 321 -12.20 -19.43 -0.83
CA ASP A 321 -13.52 -19.01 -0.33
C ASP A 321 -13.49 -18.23 0.99
N ASP A 322 -12.32 -18.05 1.62
CA ASP A 322 -12.21 -17.43 2.94
C ASP A 322 -11.65 -16.01 2.95
N TYR A 323 -10.54 -15.74 2.25
CA TYR A 323 -9.83 -14.47 2.39
C TYR A 323 -9.08 -13.98 1.15
N TYR A 324 -8.89 -14.79 0.11
CA TYR A 324 -8.05 -14.47 -1.04
C TYR A 324 -8.55 -15.11 -2.35
N HIS A 325 -9.16 -14.29 -3.22
CA HIS A 325 -9.57 -14.73 -4.56
C HIS A 325 -9.53 -13.57 -5.56
N THR A 326 -8.90 -13.69 -6.73
CA THR A 326 -8.75 -12.54 -7.66
C THR A 326 -9.98 -12.22 -8.50
N SER A 327 -10.84 -13.22 -8.74
CA SER A 327 -12.11 -13.05 -9.47
C SER A 327 -13.28 -13.76 -8.76
N PRO A 328 -13.65 -13.35 -7.53
CA PRO A 328 -14.56 -14.12 -6.68
C PRO A 328 -15.93 -14.32 -7.38
N PRO A 329 -16.50 -15.55 -7.35
CA PRO A 329 -17.81 -15.80 -7.96
C PRO A 329 -18.90 -14.90 -7.37
N ALA A 330 -19.83 -14.43 -8.22
CA ALA A 330 -20.94 -13.60 -7.76
C ALA A 330 -21.75 -14.33 -6.66
N GLY A 331 -22.04 -13.63 -5.56
CA GLY A 331 -22.76 -14.19 -4.41
C GLY A 331 -21.88 -14.98 -3.42
N SER A 332 -20.59 -15.16 -3.69
CA SER A 332 -19.66 -15.74 -2.71
C SER A 332 -19.38 -14.79 -1.55
N TYR A 333 -18.80 -15.34 -0.47
CA TYR A 333 -18.32 -14.54 0.66
C TYR A 333 -17.38 -13.42 0.19
N LEU A 334 -16.36 -13.78 -0.61
CA LEU A 334 -15.36 -12.83 -1.13
C LEU A 334 -15.88 -11.86 -2.18
N ALA A 335 -17.07 -12.08 -2.75
CA ALA A 335 -17.76 -11.05 -3.55
C ALA A 335 -18.41 -9.97 -2.68
N THR A 336 -18.71 -10.26 -1.41
CA THR A 336 -19.49 -9.40 -0.51
C THR A 336 -18.67 -8.78 0.61
N TYR A 337 -17.70 -9.53 1.15
CA TYR A 337 -16.86 -9.14 2.27
C TYR A 337 -15.42 -8.86 1.83
N TYR A 338 -14.62 -8.37 2.77
CA TYR A 338 -13.24 -8.00 2.49
C TYR A 338 -12.44 -9.20 1.96
N ASN A 339 -11.67 -8.93 0.91
CA ASN A 339 -10.88 -9.89 0.17
C ASN A 339 -9.45 -9.34 0.10
N VAL A 340 -8.48 -10.08 0.62
CA VAL A 340 -7.08 -9.65 0.68
C VAL A 340 -6.52 -9.43 -0.73
N ALA A 341 -7.00 -10.14 -1.75
CA ALA A 341 -6.61 -9.89 -3.14
C ALA A 341 -7.03 -8.48 -3.64
N ASP A 342 -7.93 -7.77 -2.94
CA ASP A 342 -8.30 -6.39 -3.25
C ASP A 342 -7.45 -5.34 -2.50
N ASN A 343 -6.54 -5.77 -1.60
CA ASN A 343 -5.77 -4.87 -0.74
C ASN A 343 -4.87 -3.91 -1.54
N LEU A 344 -4.87 -2.63 -1.15
CA LEU A 344 -4.14 -1.55 -1.83
C LEU A 344 -2.61 -1.57 -1.63
N PHE A 345 -2.09 -2.52 -0.84
CA PHE A 345 -0.67 -2.84 -0.74
C PHE A 345 -0.26 -4.00 -1.65
N LEU A 346 -1.15 -4.46 -2.55
CA LEU A 346 -0.84 -5.40 -3.61
C LEU A 346 -0.92 -4.71 -4.98
N ILE A 347 -0.04 -5.12 -5.89
CA ILE A 347 -0.06 -4.75 -7.31
C ILE A 347 -0.99 -5.75 -8.02
N LYS A 348 -1.83 -5.28 -8.94
CA LYS A 348 -2.73 -6.11 -9.76
C LYS A 348 -2.13 -6.29 -11.16
N GLY A 349 -1.88 -7.52 -11.63
CA GLY A 349 -1.24 -7.80 -12.94
C GLY A 349 0.30 -7.85 -12.92
N GLY A 350 0.93 -8.50 -13.91
CA GLY A 350 2.38 -8.76 -13.97
C GLY A 350 2.92 -9.57 -15.18
N GLY A 351 2.27 -9.49 -16.36
CA GLY A 351 2.75 -10.09 -17.60
C GLY A 351 3.18 -9.12 -18.71
N THR A 352 4.16 -8.25 -18.49
CA THR A 352 5.11 -7.84 -19.55
C THR A 352 6.48 -7.58 -18.93
N THR A 353 7.55 -7.97 -19.65
CA THR A 353 8.83 -7.23 -19.78
C THR A 353 8.68 -5.81 -19.23
N PRO A 354 9.55 -5.32 -18.31
CA PRO A 354 9.24 -4.22 -17.40
C PRO A 354 8.39 -3.19 -18.13
N PRO A 355 7.10 -3.02 -17.78
CA PRO A 355 6.37 -1.91 -18.33
C PRO A 355 7.13 -0.70 -17.80
N PRO A 356 7.68 0.12 -18.68
CA PRO A 356 8.26 1.35 -18.19
C PRO A 356 7.09 2.12 -17.52
N PRO A 357 7.38 2.89 -16.47
CA PRO A 357 6.43 3.24 -15.42
C PRO A 357 5.07 3.69 -15.95
N SER A 358 4.02 2.95 -15.58
CA SER A 358 2.62 3.36 -15.77
C SER A 358 2.22 4.43 -14.74
N GLY A 359 3.03 5.49 -14.68
CA GLY A 359 2.82 6.67 -13.86
C GLY A 359 3.48 7.85 -14.58
N ASN A 360 2.96 9.05 -14.33
CA ASN A 360 3.61 10.26 -14.82
C ASN A 360 5.06 10.32 -14.29
N LEU A 361 6.03 10.00 -15.15
CA LEU A 361 7.47 10.04 -14.84
C LEU A 361 7.94 11.44 -14.48
N ALA A 362 7.22 12.49 -14.88
CA ALA A 362 7.56 13.85 -14.52
C ALA A 362 7.56 14.05 -13.00
N LEU A 363 6.71 13.33 -12.24
CA LEU A 363 6.56 13.51 -10.79
C LEU A 363 7.84 13.23 -9.99
N SER A 364 8.70 12.34 -10.49
CA SER A 364 9.99 12.02 -9.86
C SER A 364 11.16 12.88 -10.36
N ALA A 365 10.92 13.76 -11.33
CA ALA A 365 11.95 14.62 -11.88
C ALA A 365 12.12 15.91 -11.04
N ALA A 366 13.33 16.44 -11.01
CA ALA A 366 13.55 17.83 -10.64
C ALA A 366 13.20 18.72 -11.84
N ALA A 367 12.24 19.63 -11.67
CA ALA A 367 11.87 20.59 -12.70
C ALA A 367 12.82 21.80 -12.71
N SER A 368 13.24 22.22 -13.89
CA SER A 368 13.97 23.47 -14.11
C SER A 368 13.48 24.17 -15.39
N ALA A 369 13.79 25.44 -15.56
CA ALA A 369 13.32 26.21 -16.71
C ALA A 369 14.32 27.28 -17.12
N SER A 370 14.22 27.76 -18.36
CA SER A 370 14.99 28.89 -18.87
C SER A 370 14.76 30.18 -18.09
N TYR A 371 13.52 30.40 -17.68
CA TYR A 371 13.06 31.54 -16.88
C TYR A 371 11.74 31.18 -16.19
N THR A 372 11.44 31.83 -15.06
CA THR A 372 10.14 31.74 -14.37
C THR A 372 9.78 33.12 -13.86
N SER A 373 8.58 33.60 -14.16
CA SER A 373 8.10 34.90 -13.65
C SER A 373 8.10 34.91 -12.11
N PRO A 374 8.34 36.05 -11.43
CA PRO A 374 8.53 36.07 -9.96
C PRO A 374 7.36 35.57 -9.11
N TRP A 375 6.14 35.55 -9.65
CA TRP A 375 4.91 35.07 -8.99
C TRP A 375 4.45 33.70 -9.50
N GLU A 376 5.24 33.07 -10.37
CA GLU A 376 4.97 31.75 -10.95
C GLU A 376 6.00 30.74 -10.43
N SER A 377 5.78 29.46 -10.70
CA SER A 377 6.65 28.40 -10.20
C SER A 377 6.87 27.32 -11.24
N VAL A 378 8.14 27.00 -11.51
CA VAL A 378 8.52 25.86 -12.36
C VAL A 378 8.04 24.52 -11.80
N LEU A 379 7.75 24.45 -10.49
CA LEU A 379 7.20 23.24 -9.87
C LEU A 379 5.81 22.88 -10.41
N ALA A 380 5.08 23.82 -11.04
CA ALA A 380 3.83 23.53 -11.72
C ALA A 380 4.02 22.59 -12.93
N VAL A 381 5.22 22.45 -13.46
CA VAL A 381 5.47 21.60 -14.64
C VAL A 381 5.25 20.12 -14.30
N ASN A 382 5.36 19.71 -13.04
CA ASN A 382 5.30 18.32 -12.63
C ASN A 382 4.76 18.09 -11.21
N ASP A 383 3.81 18.91 -10.75
CA ASP A 383 3.25 18.75 -9.40
C ASP A 383 2.12 17.72 -9.32
N GLY A 384 1.69 17.17 -10.47
CA GLY A 384 0.69 16.10 -10.55
C GLY A 384 -0.74 16.59 -10.45
N ILE A 385 -0.98 17.89 -10.51
CA ILE A 385 -2.32 18.46 -10.54
C ILE A 385 -2.85 18.41 -11.98
N ASP A 386 -4.05 17.85 -12.17
CA ASP A 386 -4.76 17.91 -13.44
C ASP A 386 -5.36 19.31 -13.64
N PRO A 387 -4.94 20.10 -14.66
CA PRO A 387 -5.42 21.46 -14.79
C PRO A 387 -6.89 21.51 -15.25
N PRO A 388 -7.76 22.29 -14.59
CA PRO A 388 -9.16 22.42 -14.97
C PRO A 388 -9.36 23.25 -16.26
N SER A 389 -8.41 24.13 -16.59
CA SER A 389 -8.41 24.93 -17.82
C SER A 389 -7.02 25.52 -18.09
N SER A 390 -6.75 25.99 -19.30
CA SER A 390 -5.49 26.68 -19.64
C SER A 390 -5.34 28.04 -18.94
N ASN A 391 -6.43 28.67 -18.51
CA ASN A 391 -6.39 29.90 -17.71
C ASN A 391 -6.65 29.59 -16.23
N ASP A 392 -5.98 28.57 -15.69
CA ASP A 392 -6.07 28.25 -14.28
C ASP A 392 -5.47 29.39 -13.43
N THR A 393 -6.30 29.93 -12.53
CA THR A 393 -5.94 31.00 -11.58
C THR A 393 -5.84 30.50 -10.14
N VAL A 394 -6.12 29.21 -9.90
CA VAL A 394 -6.19 28.61 -8.56
C VAL A 394 -4.92 27.82 -8.28
N ASN A 395 -4.48 26.97 -9.22
CA ASN A 395 -3.30 26.15 -9.02
C ASN A 395 -2.02 26.87 -9.44
N ARG A 396 -0.88 26.28 -9.07
CA ARG A 396 0.43 26.77 -9.49
C ARG A 396 0.53 26.69 -11.00
N ARG A 397 1.25 27.65 -11.57
CA ARG A 397 1.49 27.75 -13.01
C ARG A 397 2.94 28.15 -13.24
N TRP A 398 3.50 27.67 -14.35
CA TRP A 398 4.77 28.14 -14.85
C TRP A 398 4.54 29.00 -16.09
N GLY A 399 5.11 30.20 -16.11
CA GLY A 399 5.09 31.09 -17.26
C GLY A 399 6.36 31.93 -17.32
N THR A 400 6.56 32.56 -18.47
CA THR A 400 7.82 33.25 -18.77
C THR A 400 7.69 34.76 -18.92
N TRP A 401 6.57 35.38 -18.51
CA TRP A 401 6.38 36.82 -18.67
C TRP A 401 7.44 37.64 -17.92
N PRO A 402 8.02 38.70 -18.51
CA PRO A 402 7.72 39.27 -19.83
C PRO A 402 8.58 38.70 -20.98
N ASN A 403 9.36 37.65 -20.74
CA ASN A 403 10.27 37.08 -21.73
C ASN A 403 9.52 36.36 -22.85
N THR A 404 9.90 36.66 -24.09
CA THR A 404 9.38 36.04 -25.32
C THR A 404 10.52 35.31 -26.06
N GLY A 405 10.24 34.81 -27.27
CA GLY A 405 11.16 33.96 -28.03
C GLY A 405 11.12 32.50 -27.56
N GLN A 406 12.24 31.81 -27.69
CA GLN A 406 12.37 30.41 -27.29
C GLN A 406 12.60 30.29 -25.79
N GLN A 407 11.78 29.47 -25.13
CA GLN A 407 11.88 29.14 -23.70
C GLN A 407 11.80 27.61 -23.55
N TRP A 408 12.23 27.11 -22.40
CA TRP A 408 12.16 25.68 -22.11
C TRP A 408 11.83 25.41 -20.65
N ALA A 409 11.11 24.30 -20.42
CA ALA A 409 10.97 23.66 -19.13
C ALA A 409 11.52 22.24 -19.23
N GLU A 410 12.28 21.81 -18.24
CA GLU A 410 13.04 20.57 -18.22
C GLU A 410 12.69 19.72 -17.01
N LEU A 411 12.61 18.43 -17.24
CA LEU A 411 12.54 17.37 -16.26
C LEU A 411 13.91 16.68 -16.20
N THR A 412 14.56 16.71 -15.03
CA THR A 412 15.81 16.00 -14.77
C THR A 412 15.59 14.86 -13.78
N TRP A 413 15.91 13.63 -14.17
CA TRP A 413 15.89 12.46 -13.31
C TRP A 413 17.29 12.14 -12.78
N SER A 414 17.34 11.54 -11.59
CA SER A 414 18.59 11.06 -10.97
C SER A 414 19.19 9.85 -11.71
N SER A 415 18.38 9.12 -12.48
CA SER A 415 18.78 8.00 -13.33
C SER A 415 18.04 8.05 -14.67
N ALA A 416 18.58 7.41 -15.71
CA ALA A 416 17.98 7.43 -17.04
C ALA A 416 16.62 6.72 -17.04
N GLN A 417 15.61 7.39 -17.57
CA GLN A 417 14.25 6.87 -17.74
C GLN A 417 14.04 6.46 -19.20
N GLN A 418 13.31 5.37 -19.41
CA GLN A 418 12.76 5.06 -20.73
C GLN A 418 11.48 5.86 -20.92
N VAL A 419 11.40 6.65 -21.98
CA VAL A 419 10.24 7.54 -22.25
C VAL A 419 9.82 7.43 -23.72
N ARG A 420 8.52 7.46 -24.00
CA ARG A 420 7.96 7.37 -25.37
C ARG A 420 6.72 8.24 -25.61
N VAL A 421 6.15 8.84 -24.57
CA VAL A 421 4.98 9.73 -24.65
C VAL A 421 5.19 10.92 -23.75
N ALA A 422 4.76 12.10 -24.20
CA ALA A 422 4.56 13.26 -23.34
C ALA A 422 3.18 13.88 -23.59
N ASP A 423 2.51 14.26 -22.51
CA ASP A 423 1.26 15.03 -22.50
C ASP A 423 1.56 16.41 -21.90
N VAL A 424 1.37 17.48 -22.68
CA VAL A 424 1.72 18.85 -22.26
C VAL A 424 0.47 19.71 -22.13
N TYR A 425 0.26 20.34 -20.97
CA TYR A 425 -0.85 21.25 -20.74
C TYR A 425 -0.34 22.70 -20.74
N PHE A 426 -0.81 23.52 -21.69
CA PHE A 426 -0.36 24.91 -21.82
C PHE A 426 -1.10 25.83 -20.86
N PHE A 427 -0.35 26.78 -20.29
CA PHE A 427 -0.89 27.94 -19.60
C PHE A 427 -1.16 29.06 -20.62
N ASP A 428 -2.38 29.61 -20.60
CA ASP A 428 -2.81 30.77 -21.40
C ASP A 428 -3.73 31.63 -20.53
N ASP A 429 -3.29 32.85 -20.16
CA ASP A 429 -4.05 33.78 -19.34
C ASP A 429 -4.92 34.76 -20.15
N ASN A 430 -5.01 34.55 -21.47
CA ASN A 430 -5.57 35.49 -22.46
C ASN A 430 -4.93 36.89 -22.46
N GLY A 431 -3.79 37.05 -21.80
CA GLY A 431 -3.07 38.31 -21.63
C GLY A 431 -1.60 38.16 -22.00
N GLY A 432 -0.73 38.21 -21.00
CA GLY A 432 0.73 38.23 -21.17
C GLY A 432 1.33 36.87 -21.52
N VAL A 433 0.67 35.77 -21.14
CA VAL A 433 1.09 34.40 -21.43
C VAL A 433 0.04 33.73 -22.32
N ARG A 434 0.45 33.27 -23.50
CA ARG A 434 -0.44 32.71 -24.53
C ARG A 434 0.06 31.35 -24.99
N LEU A 435 -0.80 30.60 -25.68
CA LEU A 435 -0.39 29.38 -26.38
C LEU A 435 0.88 29.63 -27.24
N PRO A 436 1.83 28.67 -27.27
CA PRO A 436 3.04 28.82 -28.06
C PRO A 436 2.74 28.81 -29.57
N ALA A 437 3.56 29.47 -30.38
CA ALA A 437 3.48 29.36 -31.85
C ALA A 437 3.92 27.97 -32.33
N SER A 438 4.87 27.35 -31.61
CA SER A 438 5.31 25.99 -31.83
C SER A 438 5.95 25.44 -30.55
N TRP A 439 5.96 24.12 -30.42
CA TRP A 439 6.71 23.45 -29.37
C TRP A 439 7.33 22.15 -29.89
N SER A 440 8.33 21.66 -29.17
CA SER A 440 8.97 20.39 -29.46
C SER A 440 9.53 19.74 -28.19
N LEU A 441 9.84 18.45 -28.28
CA LEU A 441 10.49 17.70 -27.21
C LEU A 441 11.94 17.43 -27.58
N GLN A 442 12.84 17.68 -26.64
CA GLN A 442 14.25 17.31 -26.76
C GLN A 442 14.69 16.49 -25.57
N TYR A 443 15.51 15.47 -25.81
CA TYR A 443 16.11 14.64 -24.76
C TYR A 443 17.63 14.82 -24.74
N TRP A 444 18.24 14.58 -23.58
CA TRP A 444 19.68 14.56 -23.42
C TRP A 444 20.26 13.21 -23.85
N ASN A 445 21.06 13.21 -24.91
CA ASN A 445 21.67 11.98 -25.42
C ASN A 445 22.99 11.57 -24.73
N GLY A 446 23.35 12.25 -23.63
CA GLY A 446 24.66 12.12 -22.96
C GLY A 446 25.63 13.26 -23.28
N SER A 447 25.44 13.97 -24.38
CA SER A 447 26.35 15.04 -24.84
C SER A 447 25.65 16.33 -25.30
N ALA A 448 24.42 16.23 -25.82
CA ALA A 448 23.64 17.34 -26.31
C ALA A 448 22.14 17.08 -26.17
N TYR A 449 21.35 18.16 -26.20
CA TYR A 449 19.91 18.05 -26.41
C TYR A 449 19.62 17.82 -27.89
N VAL A 450 18.91 16.75 -28.19
CA VAL A 450 18.49 16.40 -29.55
C VAL A 450 16.98 16.16 -29.57
N ALA A 451 16.35 16.34 -30.73
CA ALA A 451 14.92 16.07 -30.88
C ALA A 451 14.60 14.61 -30.57
N VAL A 452 13.42 14.36 -29.97
CA VAL A 452 12.94 12.99 -29.79
C VAL A 452 12.68 12.34 -31.17
N PRO A 453 13.11 11.09 -31.40
CA PRO A 453 12.97 10.44 -32.70
C PRO A 453 11.53 10.04 -32.98
N GLY A 454 11.07 10.23 -34.22
CA GLY A 454 9.75 9.72 -34.65
C GLY A 454 8.54 10.33 -33.94
N ALA A 455 8.60 11.62 -33.58
CA ALA A 455 7.48 12.32 -32.97
C ALA A 455 6.21 12.29 -33.85
N SER A 456 5.05 12.02 -33.25
CA SER A 456 3.74 11.99 -33.94
C SER A 456 3.22 13.38 -34.34
N GLY A 457 3.96 14.44 -34.01
CA GLY A 457 3.54 15.84 -34.16
C GLY A 457 3.38 16.53 -32.80
N TYR A 458 3.22 17.85 -32.82
CA TYR A 458 3.16 18.71 -31.64
C TYR A 458 1.88 19.56 -31.67
N PRO A 459 0.71 19.01 -31.28
CA PRO A 459 -0.56 19.74 -31.33
C PRO A 459 -0.56 20.94 -30.38
N ILE A 460 -1.30 21.99 -30.72
CA ILE A 460 -1.46 23.18 -29.89
C ILE A 460 -2.95 23.45 -29.71
N ALA A 461 -3.47 23.12 -28.53
CA ALA A 461 -4.84 23.36 -28.13
C ALA A 461 -4.90 23.79 -26.66
N ALA A 462 -5.78 24.74 -26.35
CA ALA A 462 -6.09 25.15 -24.98
C ALA A 462 -7.04 24.14 -24.32
N ASN A 463 -7.03 24.12 -22.98
CA ASN A 463 -7.93 23.34 -22.12
C ASN A 463 -7.83 21.81 -22.29
N VAL A 464 -6.72 21.32 -22.82
CA VAL A 464 -6.47 19.89 -23.04
C VAL A 464 -4.99 19.57 -22.89
N TYR A 465 -4.70 18.31 -22.60
CA TYR A 465 -3.36 17.77 -22.78
C TYR A 465 -3.04 17.63 -24.27
N ASN A 466 -1.93 18.22 -24.69
CA ASN A 466 -1.37 18.11 -26.02
C ASN A 466 -0.40 16.93 -26.04
N ARG A 467 -0.91 15.78 -26.51
CA ARG A 467 -0.19 14.51 -26.54
C ARG A 467 0.79 14.44 -27.71
N THR A 468 2.01 13.98 -27.45
CA THR A 468 3.00 13.57 -28.46
C THR A 468 3.56 12.19 -28.11
N THR A 469 3.49 11.24 -29.05
CA THR A 469 4.21 9.96 -28.97
C THR A 469 5.48 10.02 -29.81
N PHE A 470 6.51 9.28 -29.43
CA PHE A 470 7.79 9.22 -30.15
C PHE A 470 8.44 7.85 -29.94
N THR A 471 9.48 7.55 -30.74
CA THR A 471 10.27 6.33 -30.56
C THR A 471 10.96 6.36 -29.20
N SER A 472 10.87 5.26 -28.44
CA SER A 472 11.36 5.20 -27.06
C SER A 472 12.84 5.60 -26.95
N VAL A 473 13.16 6.45 -25.99
CA VAL A 473 14.53 6.88 -25.67
C VAL A 473 14.83 6.69 -24.18
N SER A 474 16.07 6.31 -23.88
CA SER A 474 16.61 6.26 -22.52
C SER A 474 17.36 7.56 -22.24
N THR A 475 16.87 8.38 -21.30
CA THR A 475 17.42 9.72 -21.02
C THR A 475 17.33 10.11 -19.55
N THR A 476 18.30 10.88 -19.05
CA THR A 476 18.22 11.51 -17.72
C THR A 476 17.53 12.87 -17.75
N ARG A 477 17.30 13.44 -18.95
CA ARG A 477 16.65 14.76 -19.10
C ARG A 477 15.74 14.81 -20.31
N LEU A 478 14.57 15.39 -20.13
CA LEU A 478 13.62 15.70 -21.20
C LEU A 478 13.17 17.14 -21.01
N ARG A 479 13.19 17.93 -22.07
CA ARG A 479 12.69 19.31 -22.03
C ARG A 479 11.64 19.58 -23.09
N VAL A 480 10.64 20.34 -22.69
CA VAL A 480 9.64 20.95 -23.58
C VAL A 480 10.21 22.29 -24.02
N VAL A 481 10.45 22.45 -25.32
CA VAL A 481 10.94 23.70 -25.93
C VAL A 481 9.76 24.39 -26.57
N LEU A 482 9.52 25.64 -26.19
CA LEU A 482 8.35 26.45 -26.56
C LEU A 482 8.83 27.71 -27.26
N ASN A 483 8.27 28.02 -28.42
CA ASN A 483 8.49 29.30 -29.09
C ASN A 483 7.26 30.18 -28.90
N SER A 484 7.48 31.38 -28.38
CA SER A 484 6.44 32.39 -28.15
C SER A 484 5.67 32.70 -29.43
N GLY A 485 4.35 32.85 -29.29
CA GLY A 485 3.45 33.33 -30.34
C GLY A 485 3.03 34.78 -30.06
N ALA A 486 1.75 34.96 -29.75
CA ALA A 486 1.18 36.27 -29.44
C ALA A 486 1.62 36.86 -28.07
N GLY A 487 2.30 36.07 -27.24
CA GLY A 487 2.79 36.48 -25.92
C GLY A 487 3.87 35.52 -25.41
N SER A 488 4.25 35.68 -24.14
CA SER A 488 5.10 34.73 -23.41
C SER A 488 4.47 33.35 -23.35
N VAL A 489 5.24 32.33 -22.97
CA VAL A 489 4.76 30.92 -22.94
C VAL A 489 4.68 30.42 -21.50
N GLY A 490 3.92 29.34 -21.30
CA GLY A 490 3.79 28.70 -20.00
C GLY A 490 3.19 27.31 -20.06
N LEU A 491 3.31 26.59 -18.95
CA LEU A 491 2.80 25.23 -18.75
C LEU A 491 2.09 25.13 -17.39
N LEU A 492 1.08 24.28 -17.35
CA LEU A 492 0.35 23.93 -16.13
C LEU A 492 0.65 22.52 -15.64
N GLU A 493 1.05 21.60 -16.53
CA GLU A 493 1.47 20.25 -16.17
C GLU A 493 2.13 19.59 -17.40
N VAL A 494 3.15 18.77 -17.17
CA VAL A 494 3.72 17.86 -18.16
C VAL A 494 3.65 16.45 -17.60
N LYS A 495 3.05 15.54 -18.36
CA LYS A 495 3.14 14.11 -18.07
C LYS A 495 4.10 13.43 -19.02
N VAL A 496 4.94 12.55 -18.51
CA VAL A 496 5.82 11.72 -19.32
C VAL A 496 5.53 10.26 -19.01
N THR A 497 5.34 9.46 -20.04
CA THR A 497 5.19 8.01 -19.91
C THR A 497 5.98 7.33 -21.01
N SER A 498 5.94 6.01 -21.00
CA SER A 498 7.00 5.19 -21.55
C SER A 498 6.51 3.99 -22.32
#